data_AF-A0A4U6DC26-F1
#
_entry.id   AF-A0A4U6DC26-F1
#
_cell.length_a   1.000
_cell.length_b   1.000
_cell.length_c   1.000
_cell.angle_alpha   90.00
_cell.angle_beta   90.00
_cell.angle_gamma   90.00
#
_symmetry.space_group_name_H-M   'P 1'
#
loop_
_entity.id
_entity.type
_entity.pdbx_description
1 polymer ?
#
loop_
_entity_poly.entity_id
_entity_poly.type
_entity_poly.pdbx_seq_one_letter_code
_entity_poly.pdbx_strand_id
1 'polypeptide(L)'
;MDYHSGTLVVRGGSVNSPKEVIHIYADGGRNIVSGPDRGEGRLHQFYGKRISGFSITREEEKDLINFLCVLTDSTVLGNHHFANSWRMQL
;
A
#
# COMPACT_ATOMS: atom_id res chain seq x y z
N MET A 1 -28.05 10.88 -6.73
CA MET A 1 -27.18 11.26 -5.57
C MET A 1 -26.19 10.14 -5.48
N ASP A 2 -25.18 10.23 -6.33
CA ASP A 2 -24.49 9.06 -6.83
C ASP A 2 -23.30 8.79 -5.91
N TYR A 3 -23.48 7.76 -5.08
CA TYR A 3 -22.44 7.14 -4.27
C TYR A 3 -21.47 6.41 -5.19
N HIS A 4 -20.58 7.16 -5.85
CA HIS A 4 -19.48 6.57 -6.57
C HIS A 4 -18.41 6.08 -5.60
N SER A 5 -18.33 4.75 -5.53
CA SER A 5 -17.11 3.98 -5.36
C SER A 5 -16.50 3.95 -3.96
N GLY A 6 -16.91 2.93 -3.20
CA GLY A 6 -16.13 2.38 -2.10
C GLY A 6 -14.67 2.25 -2.52
N THR A 7 -13.81 3.03 -1.89
CA THR A 7 -12.43 3.16 -2.31
C THR A 7 -11.66 1.92 -1.83
N LEU A 8 -11.24 1.10 -2.80
CA LEU A 8 -10.05 0.26 -2.64
C LEU A 8 -8.85 1.21 -2.47
N VAL A 9 -8.50 1.56 -1.24
CA VAL A 9 -7.34 2.43 -0.98
C VAL A 9 -6.06 1.60 -0.86
N VAL A 10 -5.45 1.29 -2.01
CA VAL A 10 -3.99 1.47 -2.18
C VAL A 10 -3.81 2.53 -3.28
N ARG A 11 -4.46 3.69 -3.08
CA ARG A 11 -4.31 4.87 -3.92
C ARG A 11 -4.62 6.09 -3.05
N GLY A 12 -3.57 6.71 -2.47
CA GLY A 12 -3.71 7.79 -1.49
C GLY A 12 -2.68 7.82 -0.34
N GLY A 13 -1.67 6.95 -0.32
CA GLY A 13 -0.56 7.04 0.64
C GLY A 13 -0.90 6.73 2.11
N SER A 14 -2.08 6.19 2.40
CA SER A 14 -2.61 5.98 3.76
C SER A 14 -2.07 4.74 4.49
N VAL A 15 -0.88 4.28 4.10
CA VAL A 15 -0.20 3.08 4.63
C VAL A 15 1.25 3.48 4.88
N ASN A 16 1.74 3.26 6.10
CA ASN A 16 2.99 3.86 6.57
C ASN A 16 4.22 3.00 6.28
N SER A 17 4.05 1.74 5.86
CA SER A 17 5.16 0.84 5.58
C SER A 17 4.80 -0.29 4.60
N PRO A 18 5.79 -0.87 3.89
CA PRO A 18 5.60 -2.09 3.09
C PRO A 18 5.03 -3.25 3.91
N LYS A 19 5.44 -3.37 5.18
CA LYS A 19 4.93 -4.36 6.12
C LYS A 19 3.42 -4.26 6.33
N GLU A 20 2.91 -3.05 6.52
CA GLU A 20 1.47 -2.81 6.71
C GLU A 20 0.68 -3.21 5.46
N VAL A 21 1.21 -2.91 4.27
CA VAL A 21 0.61 -3.34 3.00
C VAL A 21 0.55 -4.86 2.89
N ILE A 22 1.66 -5.56 3.20
CA ILE A 22 1.72 -7.03 3.16
C ILE A 22 0.64 -7.62 4.09
N HIS A 23 0.51 -7.11 5.31
CA HIS A 23 -0.51 -7.60 6.24
C HIS A 23 -1.94 -7.36 5.73
N ILE A 24 -2.23 -6.22 5.11
CA ILE A 24 -3.55 -5.97 4.52
C ILE A 24 -3.91 -7.02 3.46
N TYR A 25 -2.93 -7.43 2.63
CA TYR A 25 -3.14 -8.48 1.63
C TYR A 25 -3.22 -9.88 2.24
N ALA A 26 -2.35 -10.20 3.21
CA ALA A 26 -2.37 -11.48 3.93
C ALA A 26 -3.71 -11.70 4.63
N ASP A 27 -4.26 -10.62 5.19
CA ASP A 27 -5.54 -10.58 5.88
C ASP A 27 -6.77 -10.63 4.95
N GLY A 28 -6.57 -10.54 3.64
CA GLY A 28 -7.66 -10.48 2.67
C GLY A 28 -8.44 -9.16 2.70
N GLY A 29 -7.86 -8.11 3.27
CA GLY A 29 -8.47 -6.79 3.38
C GLY A 29 -8.14 -6.09 4.70
N ARG A 30 -8.30 -4.76 4.68
CA ARG A 30 -8.00 -3.88 5.82
C ARG A 30 -9.10 -3.96 6.89
N ASN A 31 -8.70 -3.92 8.15
CA ASN A 31 -9.61 -3.77 9.29
C ASN A 31 -9.23 -2.50 10.07
N ILE A 32 -10.08 -1.47 10.03
CA ILE A 32 -9.89 -0.21 10.76
C ILE A 32 -10.82 -0.24 11.97
N VAL A 33 -10.25 -0.35 13.16
CA VAL A 33 -11.02 -0.58 14.40
C VAL A 33 -11.50 0.70 15.10
N SER A 34 -11.01 1.88 14.69
CA SER A 34 -11.32 3.15 15.34
C SER A 34 -11.23 4.35 14.40
N GLY A 35 -11.79 5.49 14.83
CA GLY A 35 -11.77 6.74 14.05
C GLY A 35 -12.93 6.87 13.05
N PRO A 36 -12.96 7.97 12.29
CA PRO A 36 -14.02 8.26 11.32
C PRO A 36 -14.07 7.25 10.17
N ASP A 37 -12.93 6.63 9.85
CA ASP A 37 -12.81 5.64 8.77
C ASP A 37 -12.97 4.19 9.25
N ARG A 38 -13.57 3.97 10.43
CA ARG A 38 -13.80 2.63 10.99
C ARG A 38 -14.59 1.76 9.99
N GLY A 39 -14.08 0.57 9.71
CA GLY A 39 -14.72 -0.36 8.78
C GLY A 39 -13.90 -1.62 8.52
N GLU A 40 -14.59 -2.66 8.05
CA GLU A 40 -14.01 -3.96 7.72
C GLU A 40 -14.06 -4.19 6.21
N GLY A 41 -12.95 -3.89 5.53
CA GLY A 41 -12.84 -4.01 4.07
C GLY A 41 -12.98 -5.45 3.57
N ARG A 42 -12.69 -6.44 4.43
CA ARG A 42 -12.82 -7.88 4.13
C ARG A 42 -14.27 -8.30 3.86
N LEU A 43 -15.24 -7.61 4.47
CA LEU A 43 -16.67 -7.92 4.37
C LEU A 43 -17.40 -7.06 3.34
N HIS A 44 -16.68 -6.20 2.61
CA HIS A 44 -17.31 -5.28 1.67
C HIS A 44 -17.87 -6.04 0.45
N GLN A 45 -19.15 -5.83 0.14
CA GLN A 45 -19.89 -6.60 -0.88
C GLN A 45 -19.34 -6.43 -2.31
N PHE A 46 -18.67 -5.30 -2.58
CA PHE A 46 -17.99 -5.04 -3.86
C PHE A 46 -16.49 -5.38 -3.82
N TYR A 47 -16.00 -5.97 -2.74
CA TYR A 47 -14.64 -6.48 -2.67
C TYR A 47 -14.55 -7.69 -3.61
N GLY A 48 -13.75 -7.56 -4.67
CA GLY A 48 -13.61 -8.62 -5.66
C GLY A 48 -13.08 -9.90 -5.00
N LYS A 49 -13.75 -11.03 -5.24
CA LYS A 49 -13.39 -12.38 -4.71
C LYS A 49 -11.97 -12.88 -5.05
N ARG A 50 -11.11 -12.06 -5.68
CA ARG A 50 -9.74 -12.40 -6.10
C ARG A 50 -8.69 -12.24 -5.00
N ILE A 51 -8.99 -11.58 -3.88
CA ILE A 51 -8.07 -11.48 -2.75
C ILE A 51 -8.64 -12.34 -1.61
N SER A 52 -8.13 -13.56 -1.47
CA SER A 52 -8.57 -14.54 -0.46
C SER A 52 -7.79 -14.49 0.86
N GLY A 53 -6.83 -13.57 0.98
CA GLY A 53 -5.83 -13.64 2.03
C GLY A 53 -4.85 -14.80 1.82
N PHE A 54 -3.79 -14.82 2.61
CA PHE A 54 -2.79 -15.90 2.65
C PHE A 54 -2.06 -15.86 3.99
N SER A 55 -1.44 -16.98 4.38
CA SER A 55 -0.55 -17.04 5.54
C SER A 55 0.87 -16.72 5.12
N ILE A 56 1.59 -15.96 5.94
CA ILE A 56 3.00 -15.61 5.73
C ILE A 56 3.74 -15.72 7.05
N THR A 57 4.92 -16.33 7.03
CA THR A 57 5.83 -16.38 8.18
C THR A 57 6.60 -15.06 8.33
N ARG A 58 7.28 -14.89 9.47
CA ARG A 58 8.10 -13.69 9.70
C ARG A 58 9.28 -13.63 8.74
N GLU A 59 9.84 -14.78 8.40
CA GLU A 59 10.95 -14.94 7.46
C GLU A 59 10.51 -14.59 6.04
N GLU A 60 9.39 -15.15 5.57
CA GLU A 60 8.82 -14.83 4.25
C GLU A 60 8.42 -13.35 4.13
N GLU A 61 7.89 -12.74 5.20
CA GLU A 61 7.60 -11.30 5.23
C GLU A 61 8.88 -10.49 4.99
N LYS A 62 9.95 -10.83 5.70
CA LYS A 62 11.25 -10.16 5.57
C LYS A 62 11.81 -10.33 4.16
N ASP A 63 11.72 -11.53 3.60
CA ASP A 63 12.22 -11.81 2.26
C ASP A 63 11.41 -11.08 1.19
N LEU A 64 10.08 -10.99 1.36
CA LEU A 64 9.21 -10.22 0.48
C LEU A 64 9.52 -8.72 0.56
N ILE A 65 9.75 -8.18 1.75
CA ILE A 65 10.19 -6.78 1.92
C ILE A 65 11.52 -6.55 1.22
N ASN A 66 12.50 -7.44 1.39
CA ASN A 66 13.80 -7.34 0.72
C ASN A 66 13.66 -7.38 -0.81
N PHE A 67 12.83 -8.29 -1.33
CA PHE A 67 12.53 -8.37 -2.75
C PHE A 67 11.95 -7.05 -3.28
N LEU A 68 10.96 -6.47 -2.59
CA LEU A 68 10.38 -5.19 -2.96
C LEU A 68 11.40 -4.05 -2.88
N CYS A 69 12.31 -4.06 -1.91
CA CYS A 69 13.37 -3.07 -1.79
C CYS A 69 14.33 -3.09 -2.99
N VAL A 70 14.62 -4.26 -3.56
CA VAL A 70 15.51 -4.40 -4.74
C VAL A 70 14.89 -3.78 -6.00
N LEU A 71 13.57 -3.58 -6.05
CA LEU A 71 12.91 -2.87 -7.15
C LEU A 71 13.14 -1.35 -7.11
N THR A 72 13.82 -0.82 -6.09
CA THR A 72 14.15 0.59 -5.98
C THR A 72 15.23 0.97 -6.98
N ASP A 73 14.91 1.87 -7.91
CA ASP A 73 15.90 2.41 -8.85
C ASP A 73 16.79 3.45 -8.17
N SER A 74 18.00 3.02 -7.80
CA SER A 74 19.02 3.88 -7.19
C SER A 74 19.50 5.01 -8.11
N THR A 75 19.33 4.91 -9.43
CA THR A 75 19.80 5.91 -10.40
C THR A 75 18.92 7.15 -10.46
N VAL A 76 17.71 7.06 -9.91
CA VAL A 76 16.77 8.19 -9.77
C VAL A 76 17.01 8.94 -8.47
N LEU A 77 17.45 8.24 -7.40
CA LEU A 77 17.68 8.83 -6.09
C LEU A 77 18.88 9.79 -6.14
N GLY A 78 18.61 11.09 -5.96
CA GLY A 78 19.66 12.12 -5.93
C GLY A 78 20.18 12.55 -7.31
N ASN A 79 19.61 12.06 -8.40
CA ASN A 79 19.99 12.45 -9.75
C ASN A 79 19.40 13.82 -10.09
N HIS A 80 20.27 14.80 -10.38
CA HIS A 80 19.85 16.18 -10.69
C HIS A 80 18.94 16.26 -11.92
N HIS A 81 19.02 15.31 -12.86
CA HIS A 81 18.19 15.31 -14.07
C HIS A 81 16.71 15.04 -13.76
N PHE A 82 16.43 14.38 -12.62
CA PHE A 82 15.08 14.10 -12.14
C PHE A 82 14.70 14.95 -10.92
N ALA A 83 15.56 15.89 -10.52
CA ALA A 83 15.32 16.77 -9.40
C ALA A 83 14.40 17.95 -9.80
N ASN A 84 13.78 18.57 -8.80
CA ASN A 84 12.89 19.71 -8.99
C ASN A 84 13.64 20.91 -9.61
N SER A 85 13.39 21.19 -10.88
CA SER A 85 14.06 22.23 -11.66
C SER A 85 13.81 23.66 -11.13
N TRP A 86 12.70 23.90 -10.43
CA TRP A 86 12.40 25.21 -9.83
C TRP A 86 13.26 25.54 -8.59
N ARG A 87 13.93 24.54 -8.00
CA ARG A 87 14.86 24.73 -6.86
C ARG A 87 16.32 24.92 -7.28
N MET A 88 16.64 24.75 -8.57
CA MET A 88 18.02 24.81 -9.08
C MET A 88 18.40 26.18 -9.67
N GLN A 89 17.57 27.20 -9.52
CA GLN A 89 17.73 28.53 -10.13
C GLN A 89 18.13 29.65 -9.14
N LEU A 90 18.84 29.33 -8.05
CA LEU A 90 19.45 30.35 -7.17
C LEU A 90 20.94 30.49 -7.45
#